data_AF-A0A957DN73-F1
#
_entry.id   AF-A0A957DN73-F1
#
_cell.length_a   1.000
_cell.length_b   1.000
_cell.length_c   1.000
_cell.angle_alpha   90.00
_cell.angle_beta   90.00
_cell.angle_gamma   90.00
#
_symmetry.space_group_name_H-M   'P 1'
#
loop_
_entity.id
_entity.type
_entity.pdbx_description
1 polymer ?
#
loop_
_entity_poly.entity_id
_entity_poly.type
_entity_poly.pdbx_seq_one_letter_code
_entity_poly.pdbx_strand_id
1 'polypeptide(L)'
;GSSFYKLPRLLQWFSGNIGFHHIHHLSPRIPNYNLEKCHAENPLFHEVETITFWASFKSLSFRLWDTEQQQLVGFRFLREKQPELVPASSD
;
A
#
# COMPACT_ATOMS: atom_id res chain seq x y z
N GLY A 1 -10.68 -6.42 -4.47
CA GLY A 1 -9.28 -6.72 -4.81
C GLY A 1 -8.62 -7.36 -3.62
N SER A 2 -7.95 -8.49 -3.82
CA SER A 2 -7.21 -9.20 -2.78
C SER A 2 -5.73 -8.96 -3.05
N SER A 3 -5.08 -8.18 -2.19
CA SER A 3 -3.64 -7.92 -2.28
C SER A 3 -2.93 -8.62 -1.13
N PHE A 4 -1.75 -9.17 -1.39
CA PHE A 4 -0.89 -9.72 -0.36
C PHE A 4 -0.02 -8.61 0.23
N TYR A 5 -0.13 -8.38 1.54
CA TYR A 5 0.70 -7.37 2.20
C TYR A 5 1.93 -8.03 2.83
N LYS A 6 3.07 -7.93 2.14
CA LYS A 6 4.35 -8.49 2.55
C LYS A 6 5.00 -7.63 3.64
N LEU A 7 4.80 -8.07 4.88
CA LEU A 7 5.40 -7.47 6.07
C LEU A 7 6.76 -8.13 6.41
N PRO A 8 7.70 -7.37 7.00
CA PRO A 8 8.85 -7.95 7.69
C PRO A 8 8.39 -8.91 8.80
N ARG A 9 9.14 -10.00 9.03
CA ARG A 9 8.77 -11.06 9.98
C ARG A 9 8.37 -10.56 11.37
N LEU A 10 9.03 -9.52 11.88
CA LEU A 10 8.70 -8.91 13.17
C LEU A 10 7.30 -8.28 13.17
N LEU A 11 6.99 -7.50 12.13
CA LEU A 11 5.68 -6.86 11.98
C LEU A 11 4.60 -7.88 11.65
N GLN A 12 4.92 -8.91 10.87
CA GLN A 12 4.03 -10.03 10.58
C GLN A 12 3.63 -10.76 11.87
N TRP A 13 4.57 -11.02 12.78
CA TRP A 13 4.30 -11.60 14.09
C TRP A 13 3.46 -10.67 14.96
N PHE A 14 3.84 -9.39 15.06
CA PHE A 14 3.12 -8.41 15.88
C PHE A 14 1.68 -8.18 15.43
N SER A 15 1.46 -8.19 14.11
CA SER A 15 0.13 -7.99 13.50
C SER A 15 -0.68 -9.27 13.35
N GLY A 16 -0.16 -10.42 13.78
CA GLY A 16 -0.88 -11.69 13.73
C GLY A 16 -1.20 -12.17 12.30
N ASN A 17 -0.23 -12.08 11.38
CA ASN A 17 -0.39 -12.51 9.99
C ASN A 17 -1.46 -11.73 9.18
N ILE A 18 -1.71 -10.45 9.53
CA ILE A 18 -2.57 -9.48 8.80
C ILE A 18 -2.33 -9.48 7.28
N GLY A 19 -1.10 -9.75 6.84
CA GLY A 19 -0.73 -9.77 5.42
C GLY A 19 -1.49 -10.79 4.59
N PHE A 20 -1.96 -11.87 5.23
CA PHE A 20 -2.71 -12.95 4.63
C PHE A 20 -4.23 -12.81 4.82
N HIS A 21 -4.72 -11.63 5.20
CA HIS A 21 -6.16 -11.43 5.39
C HIS A 21 -6.99 -11.80 4.17
N HIS A 22 -6.44 -11.67 2.98
CA HIS A 22 -7.13 -12.11 1.78
C HIS A 22 -7.41 -13.63 1.77
N ILE A 23 -6.48 -14.46 2.23
CA ILE A 23 -6.68 -15.91 2.41
C ILE A 23 -7.66 -16.16 3.56
N HIS A 24 -7.55 -15.41 4.65
CA HIS A 24 -8.47 -15.53 5.77
C HIS A 24 -9.92 -15.20 5.39
N HIS A 25 -10.15 -14.17 4.56
CA HIS A 25 -11.47 -13.85 4.02
C HIS A 25 -11.97 -14.91 3.04
N LEU A 26 -11.08 -15.52 2.26
CA LEU A 26 -11.43 -16.61 1.34
C LEU A 26 -11.82 -17.90 2.09
N SER A 27 -11.14 -18.20 3.20
CA SER A 27 -11.43 -19.34 4.06
C SER A 27 -11.16 -19.02 5.54
N PRO A 28 -12.17 -18.54 6.28
CA PRO A 28 -12.00 -18.15 7.69
C PRO A 28 -11.75 -19.36 8.61
N ARG A 29 -11.88 -20.59 8.08
CA ARG A 29 -11.60 -21.84 8.80
C ARG A 29 -10.11 -22.11 8.94
N ILE A 30 -9.25 -21.45 8.15
CA ILE A 30 -7.80 -21.61 8.23
C ILE A 30 -7.29 -20.81 9.43
N PRO A 31 -6.67 -21.46 10.43
CA PRO A 31 -6.12 -20.76 11.57
C PRO A 31 -4.91 -19.90 11.18
N ASN A 32 -4.71 -18.77 11.87
CA ASN A 32 -3.72 -17.74 11.50
C ASN A 32 -2.28 -18.27 11.33
N TYR A 33 -1.87 -19.28 12.10
CA TYR A 33 -0.54 -19.89 12.02
C TYR A 33 -0.33 -20.76 10.76
N ASN A 34 -1.41 -21.17 10.08
CA ASN A 34 -1.36 -21.94 8.84
C ASN A 34 -1.54 -21.08 7.59
N LEU A 35 -1.86 -19.79 7.74
CA LEU A 35 -2.07 -18.89 6.59
C LEU A 35 -0.81 -18.75 5.73
N GLU A 36 0.38 -18.65 6.35
CA GLU A 36 1.65 -18.56 5.63
C GLU A 36 1.96 -19.85 4.85
N LYS A 37 1.70 -21.01 5.47
CA LYS A 37 1.87 -22.32 4.80
C LYS A 37 0.91 -22.47 3.62
N CYS A 38 -0.35 -22.12 3.83
CA CYS A 38 -1.37 -22.15 2.77
C CYS A 38 -0.99 -21.22 1.60
N HIS A 39 -0.48 -20.02 1.89
CA HIS A 39 0.02 -19.13 0.85
C HIS A 39 1.19 -19.74 0.07
N ALA A 40 2.18 -20.32 0.76
CA ALA A 40 3.38 -20.89 0.13
C ALA A 40 3.10 -22.16 -0.69
N GLU A 41 2.11 -22.97 -0.27
CA GLU A 41 1.75 -24.23 -0.93
C GLU A 41 0.87 -24.05 -2.17
N ASN A 42 0.22 -22.90 -2.34
CA ASN A 42 -0.72 -22.64 -3.42
C ASN A 42 -0.17 -21.56 -4.38
N PRO A 43 0.35 -21.93 -5.56
CA PRO A 43 0.91 -21.00 -6.53
C PRO A 43 -0.07 -19.90 -6.98
N LEU A 44 -1.38 -20.17 -6.91
CA LEU A 44 -2.44 -19.20 -7.21
C LEU A 44 -2.37 -17.95 -6.33
N PHE A 45 -1.84 -18.05 -5.12
CA PHE A 45 -1.67 -16.89 -4.23
C PHE A 45 -0.37 -16.13 -4.48
N HIS A 46 0.53 -16.62 -5.35
CA HIS A 46 1.74 -15.89 -5.72
C HIS A 46 1.50 -14.88 -6.84
N GLU A 47 0.39 -15.01 -7.59
CA GLU A 47 0.01 -14.10 -8.68
C GLU A 47 -0.77 -12.87 -8.20
N VAL A 48 -1.15 -12.81 -6.92
CA VAL A 48 -1.88 -11.66 -6.37
C VAL A 48 -0.96 -10.45 -6.23
N GLU A 49 -1.54 -9.27 -6.39
CA GLU A 49 -0.81 -8.00 -6.27
C GLU A 49 -0.16 -7.90 -4.89
N THR A 50 1.18 -7.91 -4.88
CA THR A 50 1.97 -7.90 -3.64
C THR A 50 2.37 -6.48 -3.30
N ILE A 51 1.84 -5.97 -2.19
CA ILE A 51 2.24 -4.69 -1.62
C ILE A 51 3.31 -4.97 -0.56
N THR A 52 4.44 -4.29 -0.64
CA THR A 52 5.50 -4.42 0.38
C THR A 52 5.38 -3.33 1.43
N PHE A 53 5.82 -3.61 2.66
CA PHE A 53 5.84 -2.63 3.74
C PHE A 53 6.52 -1.30 3.36
N TRP A 54 7.65 -1.37 2.65
CA TRP A 54 8.38 -0.18 2.20
C TRP A 54 7.64 0.57 1.09
N ALA A 55 6.97 -0.15 0.18
CA ALA A 55 6.13 0.49 -0.84
C ALA A 55 4.98 1.28 -0.20
N SER A 56 4.36 0.76 0.87
CA SER A 56 3.32 1.47 1.62
C SER A 56 3.83 2.78 2.24
N PHE A 57 5.11 2.85 2.59
CA PHE A 57 5.71 4.07 3.13
C PHE A 57 5.75 5.20 2.08
N LYS A 58 5.90 4.87 0.79
CA LYS A 58 5.78 5.85 -0.30
C LYS A 58 4.36 6.43 -0.34
N SER A 59 3.34 5.62 -0.07
CA SER A 59 1.95 6.07 -0.07
C SER A 59 1.65 7.14 1.00
N LEU A 60 2.37 7.13 2.13
CA LEU A 60 2.25 8.16 3.17
C LEU A 60 2.66 9.55 2.69
N SER A 61 3.48 9.63 1.63
CA SER A 61 3.89 10.92 1.05
C SER A 61 2.78 11.58 0.22
N PHE A 62 1.81 10.80 -0.26
CA PHE A 62 0.66 11.31 -1.00
C PHE A 62 -0.42 11.80 -0.03
N ARG A 63 -0.73 13.10 -0.08
CA ARG A 63 -1.60 13.76 0.91
C ARG A 63 -2.60 14.73 0.29
N LEU A 64 -2.38 15.10 -0.97
CA LEU A 64 -3.15 16.12 -1.67
C LEU A 64 -3.73 15.51 -2.93
N TRP A 65 -4.93 15.97 -3.32
CA TRP A 65 -5.54 15.60 -4.58
C TRP A 65 -5.30 16.73 -5.59
N ASP A 66 -4.60 16.44 -6.68
CA ASP A 66 -4.48 17.36 -7.82
C ASP A 66 -5.69 17.17 -8.74
N THR A 67 -6.53 18.20 -8.84
CA THR A 67 -7.74 18.18 -9.67
C THR A 67 -7.45 18.28 -11.17
N GLU A 68 -6.35 18.92 -11.57
CA GLU A 68 -6.00 19.08 -13.00
C GLU A 68 -5.55 17.75 -13.59
N GLN A 69 -4.67 17.04 -12.87
CA GLN A 69 -4.09 15.79 -13.31
C GLN A 69 -4.82 14.54 -12.78
N GLN A 70 -5.87 14.73 -11.97
CA GLN A 70 -6.69 13.67 -11.37
C GLN A 70 -5.86 12.61 -10.62
N GLN A 71 -4.88 13.06 -9.82
CA GLN A 71 -3.94 12.19 -9.13
C GLN A 71 -3.66 12.62 -7.69
N LEU A 72 -3.29 11.65 -6.85
CA LEU A 72 -2.86 11.90 -5.49
C LEU A 72 -1.38 12.30 -5.48
N VAL A 73 -1.07 13.50 -4.99
CA VAL A 73 0.28 14.08 -4.99
C VAL A 73 0.76 14.36 -3.56
N GLY A 74 2.08 14.50 -3.40
CA GLY A 74 2.71 14.88 -2.13
C GLY A 74 3.11 16.36 -2.09
N PHE A 75 3.53 16.86 -0.93
CA PHE A 75 3.98 18.26 -0.77
C PHE A 75 5.18 18.65 -1.64
N ARG A 76 5.97 17.67 -2.10
CA ARG A 76 7.05 17.92 -3.06
C ARG A 76 6.51 18.46 -4.39
N PHE A 77 5.39 17.92 -4.86
CA PHE A 77 4.73 18.37 -6.10
C PHE A 77 4.30 19.84 -6.00
N LEU A 78 3.77 20.28 -4.85
CA LEU A 78 3.44 21.69 -4.64
C LEU A 78 4.66 22.60 -4.70
N ARG A 79 5.81 22.18 -4.19
CA ARG A 79 7.05 22.98 -4.23
C ARG A 79 7.53 23.21 -5.66
N GLU A 80 7.32 22.22 -6.54
CA GLU A 80 7.65 22.30 -7.95
C GLU A 80 6.63 23.16 -8.73
N LYS A 81 5.34 23.14 -8.35
CA LYS A 81 4.25 23.99 -8.90
C LYS A 81 4.17 25.41 -8.34
N GLN A 82 4.82 25.70 -7.21
CA GLN A 82 4.78 27.00 -6.52
C GLN A 82 5.20 28.22 -7.37
N PRO A 83 6.19 28.14 -8.28
CA PRO A 83 6.55 29.27 -9.15
C PRO A 83 5.48 29.60 -10.21
N GLU A 84 4.56 28.67 -10.49
CA GLU A 84 3.49 28.85 -11.48
C GLU A 84 2.21 29.43 -10.85
N LEU A 85 1.98 29.17 -9.56
CA LEU A 85 0.77 29.58 -8.82
C LEU A 85 0.83 30.99 -8.23
N VAL A 86 2.03 31.59 -8.13
CA VAL A 86 2.19 32.99 -7.74
C VAL A 86 2.38 33.80 -9.02
N PRO A 87 1.31 34.37 -9.62
CA PRO A 87 1.51 35.35 -10.67
C PRO A 87 2.37 36.46 -10.10
N ALA A 88 3.45 36.82 -10.79
CA ALA A 88 4.27 37.98 -10.46
C ALA A 88 3.31 39.15 -10.20
N SER A 89 3.38 39.71 -8.99
CA SER A 89 2.62 40.90 -8.63
C SER A 89 2.88 41.94 -9.71
N SER A 90 1.85 42.20 -10.51
CA SER A 90 1.80 43.33 -11.42
C SER A 90 1.76 44.59 -10.54
N ASP A 91 2.95 45.11 -10.26
CA ASP A 91 3.18 46.52 -9.91
C ASP A 91 2.86 47.42 -11.12
#